data_AF-A0A9D3A0D3-F1
#
_entry.id   AF-A0A9D3A0D3-F1
#
_cell.length_a   1.000
_cell.length_b   1.000
_cell.length_c   1.000
_cell.angle_alpha   90.00
_cell.angle_beta   90.00
_cell.angle_gamma   90.00
#
_symmetry.space_group_name_H-M   'P 1'
#
loop_
_entity.id
_entity.type
_entity.pdbx_description
1 polymer ?
#
loop_
_entity_poly.entity_id
_entity_poly.type
_entity_poly.pdbx_seq_one_letter_code
_entity_poly.pdbx_strand_id
1 'polypeptide(L)'
;LHDIYIPTYRPTRQAIPLTQVDERIGTHAINIDPSKIVGIVFNNELHDSPSTVTAPDDETQGIANHLIAFFEKEVAEGRLPKNLGPLQAGIGSIANAVLTGLKESNFEDLIMYSEVLQDCTFELIDAGKMKFASGSSITLSAKYGEKVFNNLEHYKDKLVLRPQEISNHPELVRRLGIIGINTALEFDIYGNVNSTHVCGTKMMNGIGGSGDFARNAHLAIFVTKSVAKGGDISSVVPFASHIDHAEHDVDILVTEQGLADLRGLAPRERARAIIDNCAHPMYRDALNDYFDRACAKGGHTPHLLREALAWHSNFEEYGHMLTAEVAVKTA
;
A
#
# COMPACT_ATOMS: atom_id res chain seq x y z
N LEU A 1 14.20 20.57 8.35
CA LEU A 1 13.36 19.49 7.78
C LEU A 1 13.91 18.12 8.19
N HIS A 2 15.17 17.81 7.83
CA HIS A 2 15.77 16.49 8.04
C HIS A 2 16.09 16.14 9.51
N ASP A 3 16.05 14.84 9.82
CA ASP A 3 16.52 14.18 11.04
C ASP A 3 17.37 12.96 10.67
N ILE A 4 18.69 13.16 10.57
CA ILE A 4 19.66 12.17 10.13
C ILE A 4 20.16 11.37 11.32
N TYR A 5 19.75 10.10 11.37
CA TYR A 5 20.14 9.17 12.44
C TYR A 5 20.67 7.88 11.82
N ILE A 6 21.79 7.39 12.37
CA ILE A 6 22.39 6.10 12.02
C ILE A 6 22.33 5.21 13.27
N PRO A 7 21.71 4.02 13.19
CA PRO A 7 21.68 3.10 14.32
C PRO A 7 23.10 2.72 14.77
N THR A 8 23.25 2.49 16.07
CA THR A 8 24.51 1.99 16.63
C THR A 8 24.89 0.62 16.03
N TYR A 9 26.18 0.29 16.08
CA TYR A 9 26.74 -0.87 15.39
C TYR A 9 26.57 -2.17 16.17
N ARG A 10 26.42 -3.28 15.42
CA ARG A 10 26.45 -4.64 15.95
C ARG A 10 27.87 -5.00 16.43
N PRO A 11 28.00 -5.94 17.39
CA PRO A 11 26.95 -6.79 17.98
C PRO A 11 26.16 -6.14 19.13
N THR A 12 26.52 -4.95 19.58
CA THR A 12 25.91 -4.26 20.75
C THR A 12 24.97 -3.11 20.34
N ARG A 13 24.24 -3.28 19.23
CA ARG A 13 23.29 -2.29 18.73
C ARG A 13 22.23 -2.02 19.81
N GLN A 14 22.09 -0.74 20.17
CA GLN A 14 21.03 -0.22 21.03
C GLN A 14 19.72 -0.07 20.24
N ALA A 15 18.60 -0.05 20.97
CA ALA A 15 17.29 0.26 20.41
C ALA A 15 17.29 1.66 19.77
N ILE A 16 16.47 1.84 18.73
CA ILE A 16 16.29 3.15 18.12
C ILE A 16 15.40 3.98 19.06
N PRO A 17 15.84 5.15 19.57
CA PRO A 17 15.17 5.85 20.65
C PRO A 17 13.99 6.74 20.16
N LEU A 18 13.22 6.24 19.19
CA LEU A 18 12.02 6.92 18.66
C LEU A 18 10.77 6.20 19.16
N THR A 19 9.86 6.96 19.75
CA THR A 19 8.59 6.52 20.32
C THR A 19 7.38 7.31 19.81
N GLN A 20 7.60 8.48 19.20
CA GLN A 20 6.55 9.29 18.57
C GLN A 20 6.97 9.75 17.17
N VAL A 21 5.99 10.04 16.32
CA VAL A 21 6.21 10.33 14.88
C VAL A 21 7.01 11.61 14.63
N ASP A 22 6.95 12.57 15.55
CA ASP A 22 7.49 13.93 15.46
C ASP A 22 8.80 14.13 16.21
N GLU A 23 9.25 13.12 16.97
CA GLU A 23 10.53 13.15 17.68
C GLU A 23 11.72 13.28 16.72
N ARG A 24 12.72 14.06 17.12
CA ARG A 24 14.01 14.15 16.42
C ARG A 24 15.09 13.46 17.23
N ILE A 25 15.73 12.47 16.64
CA ILE A 25 16.71 11.60 17.33
C ILE A 25 18.14 11.74 16.78
N GLY A 26 18.30 12.50 15.69
CA GLY A 26 19.54 12.67 14.96
C GLY A 26 19.95 14.13 14.77
N THR A 27 20.59 14.41 13.63
CA THR A 27 21.11 15.73 13.26
C THR A 27 20.43 16.30 12.02
N HIS A 28 20.50 17.61 11.81
CA HIS A 28 19.87 18.25 10.64
C HIS A 28 20.66 18.10 9.33
N ALA A 29 21.88 17.58 9.39
CA ALA A 29 22.76 17.38 8.25
C ALA A 29 23.49 16.02 8.36
N ILE A 30 23.94 15.51 7.22
CA ILE A 30 24.79 14.33 7.13
C ILE A 30 26.21 14.74 7.53
N ASN A 31 26.75 14.12 8.58
CA ASN A 31 28.10 14.42 9.05
C ASN A 31 29.13 13.56 8.29
N ILE A 32 30.07 14.22 7.60
CA ILE A 32 31.16 13.58 6.85
C ILE A 32 32.47 14.34 7.10
N ASP A 33 33.60 13.65 6.99
CA ASP A 33 34.92 14.29 6.95
C ASP A 33 35.06 15.12 5.66
N PRO A 34 35.20 16.46 5.74
CA PRO A 34 35.34 17.31 4.57
C PRO A 34 36.53 16.94 3.66
N SER A 35 37.57 16.29 4.19
CA SER A 35 38.71 15.82 3.39
C SER A 35 38.33 14.78 2.33
N LYS A 36 37.18 14.11 2.50
CA LYS A 36 36.64 13.14 1.54
C LYS A 36 35.86 13.80 0.40
N ILE A 37 35.63 15.11 0.45
CA ILE A 37 34.95 15.85 -0.61
C ILE A 37 35.95 16.12 -1.73
N VAL A 38 35.83 15.36 -2.83
CA VAL A 38 36.73 15.47 -4.00
C VAL A 38 36.31 16.58 -4.99
N GLY A 39 35.11 17.12 -4.84
CA GLY A 39 34.58 18.20 -5.69
C GLY A 39 33.15 18.56 -5.30
N ILE A 40 32.75 19.80 -5.62
CA ILE A 40 31.38 20.31 -5.46
C ILE A 40 30.88 20.73 -6.84
N VAL A 41 29.78 20.14 -7.29
CA VAL A 41 29.14 20.47 -8.56
C VAL A 41 27.94 21.36 -8.28
N PHE A 42 27.93 22.55 -8.89
CA PHE A 42 26.77 23.44 -8.83
C PHE A 42 25.78 23.03 -9.91
N ASN A 43 24.54 22.74 -9.50
CA ASN A 43 23.42 22.48 -10.40
C ASN A 43 22.35 23.55 -10.20
N ASN A 44 21.79 24.04 -11.30
CA ASN A 44 20.70 25.03 -11.31
C ASN A 44 19.37 24.41 -11.78
N GLU A 45 19.29 23.09 -11.96
CA GLU A 45 18.00 22.41 -12.07
C GLU A 45 17.28 22.52 -10.71
N LEU A 46 16.22 23.32 -10.69
CA LEU A 46 15.47 23.65 -9.47
C LEU A 46 14.26 22.72 -9.23
N HIS A 47 13.98 21.81 -10.17
CA HIS A 47 12.78 20.99 -10.14
C HIS A 47 13.12 19.51 -10.33
N ASP A 48 12.69 18.70 -9.36
CA ASP A 48 12.61 17.26 -9.53
C ASP A 48 11.53 16.90 -10.55
N SER A 49 11.63 15.70 -11.14
CA SER A 49 10.54 15.17 -11.97
C SER A 49 9.25 15.07 -11.14
N PRO A 50 8.14 15.70 -11.57
CA PRO A 50 6.92 15.71 -10.77
C PRO A 50 6.28 14.33 -10.72
N SER A 51 5.55 14.08 -9.64
CA SER A 51 4.67 12.93 -9.53
C SER A 51 3.62 12.95 -10.64
N THR A 52 3.34 11.78 -11.20
CA THR A 52 2.31 11.56 -12.22
C THR A 52 1.02 11.00 -11.65
N VAL A 53 0.81 11.14 -10.32
CA VAL A 53 -0.46 10.78 -9.68
C VAL A 53 -1.62 11.45 -10.39
N THR A 54 -2.65 10.66 -10.64
CA THR A 54 -3.89 11.11 -11.27
C THR A 54 -4.89 11.51 -10.20
N ALA A 55 -5.83 12.37 -10.56
CA ALA A 55 -6.97 12.67 -9.69
C ALA A 55 -7.77 11.39 -9.37
N PRO A 56 -8.44 11.34 -8.21
CA PRO A 56 -9.37 10.27 -7.90
C PRO A 56 -10.44 10.13 -8.98
N ASP A 57 -10.79 8.88 -9.28
CA ASP A 57 -11.94 8.47 -10.11
C ASP A 57 -12.97 7.72 -9.24
N ASP A 58 -14.12 7.37 -9.83
CA ASP A 58 -15.22 6.72 -9.10
C ASP A 58 -14.79 5.39 -8.44
N GLU A 59 -13.91 4.63 -9.09
CA GLU A 59 -13.42 3.34 -8.58
C GLU A 59 -12.49 3.54 -7.37
N THR A 60 -11.53 4.47 -7.47
CA THR A 60 -10.63 4.80 -6.35
C THR A 60 -11.36 5.47 -5.19
N GLN A 61 -12.41 6.25 -5.47
CA GLN A 61 -13.31 6.77 -4.45
C GLN A 61 -14.13 5.64 -3.79
N GLY A 62 -14.57 4.64 -4.56
CA GLY A 62 -15.22 3.44 -4.02
C GLY A 62 -14.32 2.68 -3.04
N ILE A 63 -13.06 2.46 -3.41
CA ILE A 63 -12.04 1.88 -2.52
C ILE A 63 -11.90 2.70 -1.24
N ALA A 64 -11.78 4.03 -1.35
CA ALA A 64 -11.66 4.93 -0.21
C ALA A 64 -12.87 4.83 0.74
N ASN A 65 -14.08 4.79 0.17
CA ASN A 65 -15.32 4.71 0.94
C ASN A 65 -15.42 3.40 1.73
N HIS A 66 -15.07 2.26 1.13
CA HIS A 66 -15.04 0.97 1.83
C HIS A 66 -14.05 0.98 2.99
N LEU A 67 -12.88 1.57 2.77
CA LEU A 67 -11.85 1.66 3.80
C LEU A 67 -12.23 2.60 4.94
N ILE A 68 -12.84 3.76 4.63
CA ILE A 68 -13.37 4.68 5.64
C ILE A 68 -14.45 3.99 6.48
N ALA A 69 -15.41 3.31 5.84
CA ALA A 69 -16.46 2.59 6.55
C ALA A 69 -15.89 1.49 7.47
N PHE A 70 -14.84 0.79 7.04
CA PHE A 70 -14.11 -0.16 7.87
C PHE A 70 -13.48 0.54 9.09
N PHE A 71 -12.74 1.62 8.90
CA PHE A 71 -12.14 2.35 10.00
C PHE A 71 -13.19 2.92 10.98
N GLU A 72 -14.31 3.43 10.49
CA GLU A 72 -15.38 3.95 11.35
C GLU A 72 -15.96 2.85 12.22
N LYS A 73 -16.12 1.64 11.65
CA LYS A 73 -16.52 0.44 12.39
C LYS A 73 -15.48 0.03 13.43
N GLU A 74 -14.20 -0.03 13.08
CA GLU A 74 -13.13 -0.36 14.04
C GLU A 74 -13.07 0.63 15.21
N VAL A 75 -13.31 1.92 14.94
CA VAL A 75 -13.39 2.96 15.98
C VAL A 75 -14.66 2.80 16.84
N ALA A 76 -15.81 2.59 16.21
CA ALA A 76 -17.08 2.39 16.92
C ALA A 76 -17.05 1.15 17.84
N GLU A 77 -16.33 0.11 17.43
CA GLU A 77 -16.15 -1.13 18.20
C GLU A 77 -14.94 -1.06 19.16
N GLY A 78 -14.25 0.09 19.25
CA GLY A 78 -13.18 0.34 20.21
C GLY A 78 -11.87 -0.39 19.91
N ARG A 79 -11.68 -0.89 18.68
CA ARG A 79 -10.44 -1.54 18.23
C ARG A 79 -9.40 -0.56 17.71
N LEU A 80 -9.84 0.59 17.18
CA LEU A 80 -8.97 1.71 16.82
C LEU A 80 -9.38 2.97 17.59
N PRO A 81 -8.42 3.86 17.94
CA PRO A 81 -8.72 5.18 18.47
C PRO A 81 -9.29 6.10 17.37
N LYS A 82 -9.90 7.22 17.77
CA LYS A 82 -10.53 8.19 16.84
C LYS A 82 -9.57 8.83 15.82
N ASN A 83 -8.29 8.89 16.16
CA ASN A 83 -7.22 9.36 15.28
C ASN A 83 -6.55 8.21 14.48
N LEU A 84 -7.14 7.00 14.55
CA LEU A 84 -6.66 5.75 13.95
C LEU A 84 -5.30 5.29 14.50
N GLY A 85 -4.24 5.91 14.05
CA GLY A 85 -2.86 5.54 14.29
C GLY A 85 -1.96 6.15 13.22
N PRO A 86 -0.63 6.00 13.32
CA PRO A 86 0.27 6.45 12.28
C PRO A 86 -0.03 5.76 10.95
N LEU A 87 -0.42 6.54 9.95
CA LEU A 87 -0.73 6.05 8.62
C LEU A 87 0.56 5.94 7.80
N GLN A 88 0.66 4.88 6.99
CA GLN A 88 1.62 4.77 5.89
C GLN A 88 0.87 4.61 4.57
N ALA A 89 1.36 5.28 3.54
CA ALA A 89 0.82 5.29 2.18
C ALA A 89 1.85 4.75 1.20
N GLY A 90 1.48 3.75 0.40
CA GLY A 90 2.28 3.33 -0.75
C GLY A 90 2.29 4.42 -1.83
N ILE A 91 3.25 4.32 -2.76
CA ILE A 91 3.34 5.24 -3.90
C ILE A 91 2.26 4.89 -4.94
N GLY A 92 1.66 5.92 -5.55
CA GLY A 92 0.78 5.77 -6.71
C GLY A 92 -0.59 6.43 -6.55
N SER A 93 -1.35 6.47 -7.66
CA SER A 93 -2.64 7.17 -7.71
C SER A 93 -3.68 6.57 -6.76
N ILE A 94 -3.73 5.24 -6.60
CA ILE A 94 -4.75 4.57 -5.77
C ILE A 94 -4.55 4.92 -4.30
N ALA A 95 -3.35 4.70 -3.75
CA ALA A 95 -3.05 5.03 -2.36
C ALA A 95 -3.24 6.53 -2.07
N ASN A 96 -2.81 7.40 -2.99
CA ASN A 96 -3.03 8.84 -2.86
C ASN A 96 -4.52 9.21 -2.83
N ALA A 97 -5.33 8.63 -3.72
CA ALA A 97 -6.78 8.87 -3.75
C ALA A 97 -7.48 8.37 -2.48
N VAL A 98 -7.10 7.20 -1.97
CA VAL A 98 -7.64 6.64 -0.73
C VAL A 98 -7.40 7.56 0.47
N LEU A 99 -6.19 8.12 0.59
CA LEU A 99 -5.87 9.07 1.67
C LEU A 99 -6.56 10.42 1.50
N THR A 100 -6.66 10.94 0.28
CA THR A 100 -7.45 12.15 0.02
C THR A 100 -8.92 11.96 0.44
N GLY A 101 -9.46 10.74 0.33
CA GLY A 101 -10.80 10.40 0.83
C GLY A 101 -10.99 10.65 2.34
N LEU A 102 -9.93 10.55 3.15
CA LEU A 102 -10.02 10.82 4.59
C LEU A 102 -10.33 12.29 4.90
N LYS A 103 -10.15 13.20 3.93
CA LYS A 103 -10.49 14.62 4.09
C LYS A 103 -11.98 14.81 4.42
N GLU A 104 -12.84 13.98 3.83
CA GLU A 104 -14.30 14.03 4.01
C GLU A 104 -14.79 13.10 5.15
N SER A 105 -13.86 12.43 5.84
CA SER A 105 -14.18 11.51 6.94
C SER A 105 -14.35 12.23 8.29
N ASN A 106 -14.85 11.50 9.29
CA ASN A 106 -14.97 11.98 10.68
C ASN A 106 -13.66 11.86 11.48
N PHE A 107 -12.59 11.33 10.89
CA PHE A 107 -11.30 11.21 11.58
C PHE A 107 -10.63 12.58 11.68
N GLU A 108 -9.97 12.81 12.79
CA GLU A 108 -9.26 14.05 13.11
C GLU A 108 -7.90 13.70 13.71
N ASP A 109 -7.02 14.69 13.82
CA ASP A 109 -5.73 14.54 14.49
C ASP A 109 -4.85 13.41 13.91
N LEU A 110 -4.98 13.16 12.62
CA LEU A 110 -4.24 12.13 11.91
C LEU A 110 -2.73 12.43 11.95
N ILE A 111 -1.95 11.37 11.97
CA ILE A 111 -0.49 11.43 11.90
C ILE A 111 0.01 10.42 10.88
N MET A 112 1.12 10.73 10.22
CA MET A 112 1.71 9.89 9.19
C MET A 112 3.14 9.50 9.55
N TYR A 113 3.46 8.23 9.33
CA TYR A 113 4.80 7.67 9.37
C TYR A 113 4.98 6.79 8.14
N SER A 114 5.45 7.38 7.05
CA SER A 114 5.49 6.79 5.72
C SER A 114 6.92 6.79 5.16
N GLU A 115 7.12 6.17 3.99
CA GLU A 115 8.35 6.30 3.21
C GLU A 115 8.32 7.58 2.35
N VAL A 116 7.22 7.82 1.64
CA VAL A 116 7.07 8.95 0.72
C VAL A 116 5.88 9.80 1.15
N LEU A 117 6.08 11.12 1.15
CA LEU A 117 5.03 12.11 1.35
C LEU A 117 4.57 12.63 -0.01
N GLN A 118 3.29 12.44 -0.32
CA GLN A 118 2.67 12.79 -1.60
C GLN A 118 1.63 13.89 -1.44
N ASP A 119 0.99 14.31 -2.54
CA ASP A 119 -0.04 15.36 -2.56
C ASP A 119 -1.09 15.19 -1.45
N CYS A 120 -1.59 13.96 -1.23
CA CYS A 120 -2.58 13.67 -0.18
C CYS A 120 -2.11 14.07 1.24
N THR A 121 -0.81 14.01 1.53
CA THR A 121 -0.25 14.44 2.82
C THR A 121 -0.53 15.92 3.05
N PHE A 122 -0.24 16.74 2.04
CA PHE A 122 -0.39 18.19 2.11
C PHE A 122 -1.86 18.60 2.06
N GLU A 123 -2.68 17.87 1.30
CA GLU A 123 -4.14 18.06 1.32
C GLU A 123 -4.74 17.84 2.71
N LEU A 124 -4.34 16.79 3.40
CA LEU A 124 -4.83 16.50 4.75
C LEU A 124 -4.31 17.51 5.78
N ILE A 125 -3.06 17.99 5.63
CA ILE A 125 -2.52 19.08 6.46
C ILE A 125 -3.32 20.37 6.24
N ASP A 126 -3.55 20.75 4.99
CA ASP A 126 -4.27 21.98 4.63
C ASP A 126 -5.74 21.93 5.09
N ALA A 127 -6.35 20.74 5.09
CA ALA A 127 -7.69 20.50 5.61
C ALA A 127 -7.78 20.48 7.15
N GLY A 128 -6.64 20.58 7.86
CA GLY A 128 -6.58 20.50 9.32
C GLY A 128 -6.75 19.08 9.88
N LYS A 129 -6.82 18.07 9.01
CA LYS A 129 -7.02 16.66 9.37
C LYS A 129 -5.75 15.99 9.85
N MET A 130 -4.59 16.38 9.30
CA MET A 130 -3.29 15.80 9.63
C MET A 130 -2.41 16.78 10.40
N LYS A 131 -1.95 16.36 11.58
CA LYS A 131 -1.08 17.14 12.46
C LYS A 131 0.37 17.11 12.05
N PHE A 132 0.86 15.95 11.63
CA PHE A 132 2.28 15.73 11.41
C PHE A 132 2.53 14.57 10.43
N ALA A 133 3.57 14.69 9.61
CA ALA A 133 4.01 13.63 8.71
C ALA A 133 5.53 13.41 8.75
N SER A 134 5.90 12.15 9.00
CA SER A 134 7.26 11.63 8.88
C SER A 134 7.40 10.86 7.56
N GLY A 135 8.46 11.17 6.81
CA GLY A 135 8.79 10.54 5.54
C GLY A 135 10.30 10.30 5.39
N SER A 136 10.70 9.66 4.30
CA SER A 136 12.08 9.70 3.77
C SER A 136 12.20 10.62 2.56
N SER A 137 11.11 10.85 1.83
CA SER A 137 11.08 11.74 0.68
C SER A 137 9.76 12.51 0.56
N ILE A 138 9.79 13.59 -0.22
CA ILE A 138 8.60 14.34 -0.66
C ILE A 138 8.57 14.22 -2.18
N THR A 139 7.48 13.74 -2.75
CA THR A 139 7.32 13.62 -4.21
C THR A 139 5.91 14.06 -4.59
N LEU A 140 5.84 15.21 -5.26
CA LEU A 140 4.60 15.95 -5.47
C LEU A 140 4.31 16.13 -6.96
N SER A 141 3.04 16.25 -7.32
CA SER A 141 2.67 16.76 -8.64
C SER A 141 3.21 18.19 -8.82
N ALA A 142 3.35 18.66 -10.06
CA ALA A 142 3.92 19.98 -10.33
C ALA A 142 3.20 21.10 -9.54
N LYS A 143 1.85 21.03 -9.48
CA LYS A 143 1.01 21.97 -8.74
C LYS A 143 1.33 21.99 -7.24
N TYR A 144 1.43 20.82 -6.62
CA TYR A 144 1.74 20.73 -5.18
C TYR A 144 3.20 21.03 -4.88
N GLY A 145 4.12 20.65 -5.76
CA GLY A 145 5.53 21.01 -5.68
C GLY A 145 5.73 22.52 -5.61
N GLU A 146 5.12 23.27 -6.53
CA GLU A 146 5.14 24.74 -6.50
C GLU A 146 4.51 25.30 -5.22
N LYS A 147 3.37 24.76 -4.78
CA LYS A 147 2.68 25.24 -3.57
C LYS A 147 3.51 25.03 -2.31
N VAL A 148 4.06 23.83 -2.13
CA VAL A 148 4.74 23.41 -0.91
C VAL A 148 6.14 24.01 -0.84
N PHE A 149 6.96 23.86 -1.89
CA PHE A 149 8.36 24.30 -1.83
C PHE A 149 8.51 25.82 -1.83
N ASN A 150 7.59 26.57 -2.45
CA ASN A 150 7.58 28.04 -2.35
C ASN A 150 7.08 28.55 -0.98
N ASN A 151 6.43 27.70 -0.18
CA ASN A 151 5.87 28.07 1.12
C ASN A 151 6.31 27.10 2.23
N LEU A 152 7.53 26.58 2.15
CA LEU A 152 7.98 25.47 3.01
C LEU A 152 7.85 25.79 4.51
N GLU A 153 8.09 27.03 4.93
CA GLU A 153 7.96 27.43 6.34
C GLU A 153 6.54 27.25 6.90
N HIS A 154 5.49 27.21 6.06
CA HIS A 154 4.12 26.89 6.48
C HIS A 154 3.93 25.41 6.87
N TYR A 155 4.79 24.53 6.33
CA TYR A 155 4.70 23.08 6.50
C TYR A 155 5.83 22.51 7.37
N LYS A 156 6.94 23.23 7.52
CA LYS A 156 8.19 22.73 8.08
C LYS A 156 8.10 22.23 9.52
N ASP A 157 7.22 22.81 10.32
CA ASP A 157 6.93 22.40 11.71
C ASP A 157 6.03 21.15 11.80
N LYS A 158 5.40 20.76 10.69
CA LYS A 158 4.52 19.59 10.56
C LYS A 158 5.19 18.40 9.86
N LEU A 159 6.48 18.53 9.54
CA LEU A 159 7.21 17.58 8.70
C LEU A 159 8.57 17.18 9.28
N VAL A 160 8.94 15.92 9.04
CA VAL A 160 10.30 15.42 9.22
C VAL A 160 10.68 14.45 8.11
N LEU A 161 11.89 14.61 7.58
CA LEU A 161 12.49 13.65 6.65
C LEU A 161 13.60 12.89 7.34
N ARG A 162 13.52 11.56 7.31
CA ARG A 162 14.45 10.62 7.95
C ARG A 162 15.13 9.76 6.88
N PRO A 163 16.29 9.15 7.15
CA PRO A 163 16.81 8.11 6.28
C PRO A 163 15.78 6.98 6.10
N GLN A 164 15.73 6.35 4.92
CA GLN A 164 14.79 5.26 4.68
C GLN A 164 14.97 4.07 5.64
N GLU A 165 16.19 3.83 6.13
CA GLU A 165 16.44 2.82 7.19
C GLU A 165 15.60 3.10 8.44
N ILE A 166 15.31 4.37 8.75
CA ILE A 166 14.53 4.79 9.92
C ILE A 166 13.05 4.85 9.58
N SER A 167 12.65 5.51 8.47
CA SER A 167 11.23 5.61 8.09
C SER A 167 10.56 4.26 7.85
N ASN A 168 11.33 3.23 7.49
CA ASN A 168 10.83 1.90 7.20
C ASN A 168 11.26 0.87 8.27
N HIS A 169 11.92 1.30 9.36
CA HIS A 169 12.55 0.35 10.27
C HIS A 169 11.51 -0.56 10.94
N PRO A 170 11.60 -1.90 10.82
CA PRO A 170 10.62 -2.83 11.40
C PRO A 170 10.33 -2.61 12.89
N GLU A 171 11.36 -2.29 13.67
CA GLU A 171 11.23 -1.95 15.10
C GLU A 171 10.26 -0.78 15.32
N LEU A 172 10.36 0.26 14.49
CA LEU A 172 9.56 1.48 14.61
C LEU A 172 8.17 1.28 14.02
N VAL A 173 8.06 0.64 12.85
CA VAL A 173 6.77 0.29 12.24
C VAL A 173 5.89 -0.45 13.25
N ARG A 174 6.45 -1.46 13.91
CA ARG A 174 5.73 -2.25 14.91
C ARG A 174 5.49 -1.50 16.21
N ARG A 175 6.48 -0.74 16.71
CA ARG A 175 6.35 0.03 17.96
C ARG A 175 5.26 1.10 17.86
N LEU A 176 5.19 1.78 16.73
CA LEU A 176 4.24 2.86 16.48
C LEU A 176 2.84 2.34 16.11
N GLY A 177 2.71 1.05 15.80
CA GLY A 177 1.43 0.45 15.39
C GLY A 177 0.94 1.03 14.07
N ILE A 178 1.80 1.08 13.06
CA ILE A 178 1.48 1.69 11.77
C ILE A 178 0.32 0.98 11.08
N ILE A 179 -0.61 1.74 10.48
CA ILE A 179 -1.60 1.22 9.54
C ILE A 179 -1.04 1.44 8.13
N GLY A 180 -0.65 0.35 7.47
CA GLY A 180 0.01 0.39 6.16
C GLY A 180 -0.98 0.15 5.03
N ILE A 181 -1.08 1.10 4.09
CA ILE A 181 -1.98 1.03 2.92
C ILE A 181 -1.11 0.98 1.65
N ASN A 182 -1.03 -0.18 1.01
CA ASN A 182 -0.18 -0.43 -0.14
C ASN A 182 -0.99 -0.86 -1.38
N THR A 183 -0.45 -0.63 -2.57
CA THR A 183 -1.15 -1.01 -3.82
C THR A 183 -0.75 -2.42 -4.22
N ALA A 184 -1.72 -3.29 -4.51
CA ALA A 184 -1.49 -4.60 -5.11
C ALA A 184 -1.53 -4.53 -6.64
N LEU A 185 -0.67 -5.30 -7.31
CA LEU A 185 -0.79 -5.57 -8.75
C LEU A 185 -1.90 -6.60 -8.98
N GLU A 186 -1.83 -7.70 -8.24
CA GLU A 186 -2.85 -8.73 -8.13
C GLU A 186 -2.76 -9.38 -6.75
N PHE A 187 -3.84 -10.03 -6.32
CA PHE A 187 -3.83 -10.92 -5.17
C PHE A 187 -4.64 -12.17 -5.47
N ASP A 188 -4.31 -13.26 -4.79
CA ASP A 188 -5.06 -14.51 -4.95
C ASP A 188 -6.18 -14.68 -3.92
N ILE A 189 -7.03 -15.68 -4.17
CA ILE A 189 -8.12 -16.05 -3.27
C ILE A 189 -7.63 -16.50 -1.88
N TYR A 190 -6.34 -16.70 -1.64
CA TYR A 190 -5.80 -17.04 -0.32
C TYR A 190 -5.22 -15.84 0.42
N GLY A 191 -5.19 -14.68 -0.23
CA GLY A 191 -4.69 -13.43 0.33
C GLY A 191 -3.19 -13.23 0.15
N ASN A 192 -2.53 -13.98 -0.73
CA ASN A 192 -1.16 -13.62 -1.14
C ASN A 192 -1.22 -12.46 -2.15
N VAL A 193 -0.24 -11.56 -2.09
CA VAL A 193 -0.19 -10.35 -2.92
C VAL A 193 1.08 -10.33 -3.77
N ASN A 194 0.89 -9.97 -5.03
CA ASN A 194 1.93 -9.58 -5.97
C ASN A 194 1.94 -8.05 -6.11
N SER A 195 3.10 -7.44 -5.97
CA SER A 195 3.32 -5.99 -6.07
C SER A 195 4.26 -5.63 -7.23
N THR A 196 4.87 -6.61 -7.90
CA THR A 196 6.07 -6.38 -8.71
C THR A 196 6.07 -6.97 -10.10
N HIS A 197 5.55 -8.18 -10.32
CA HIS A 197 5.74 -8.89 -11.58
C HIS A 197 4.43 -9.12 -12.34
N VAL A 198 4.28 -8.48 -13.50
CA VAL A 198 3.19 -8.83 -14.43
C VAL A 198 3.45 -10.22 -15.01
N CYS A 199 2.46 -11.11 -14.88
CA CYS A 199 2.54 -12.51 -15.33
C CYS A 199 3.81 -13.22 -14.82
N GLY A 200 4.19 -12.95 -13.57
CA GLY A 200 5.27 -13.62 -12.86
C GLY A 200 6.70 -13.31 -13.34
N THR A 201 6.87 -12.53 -14.41
CA THR A 201 8.19 -12.37 -15.07
C THR A 201 8.56 -10.93 -15.41
N LYS A 202 7.58 -10.05 -15.66
CA LYS A 202 7.84 -8.67 -16.10
C LYS A 202 7.83 -7.73 -14.92
N MET A 203 9.02 -7.35 -14.45
CA MET A 203 9.19 -6.36 -13.38
C MET A 203 8.51 -5.04 -13.73
N MET A 204 7.76 -4.50 -12.77
CA MET A 204 7.19 -3.16 -12.80
C MET A 204 8.19 -2.16 -12.22
N ASN A 205 8.16 -1.95 -10.89
CA ASN A 205 9.05 -1.02 -10.20
C ASN A 205 10.01 -1.79 -9.27
N GLY A 206 9.44 -2.52 -8.31
CA GLY A 206 10.14 -3.24 -7.25
C GLY A 206 9.28 -3.30 -5.99
N ILE A 207 9.64 -4.17 -5.04
CA ILE A 207 8.85 -4.35 -3.80
C ILE A 207 8.81 -3.07 -2.95
N GLY A 208 9.87 -2.26 -3.01
CA GLY A 208 9.99 -1.04 -2.21
C GLY A 208 9.85 -1.31 -0.71
N GLY A 209 9.28 -0.36 0.03
CA GLY A 209 9.00 -0.50 1.45
C GLY A 209 7.76 -1.33 1.79
N SER A 210 6.98 -1.84 0.83
CA SER A 210 5.70 -2.48 1.14
C SER A 210 5.88 -3.71 2.05
N GLY A 211 6.99 -4.45 1.91
CA GLY A 211 7.33 -5.56 2.79
C GLY A 211 7.72 -5.13 4.21
N ASP A 212 8.42 -4.00 4.35
CA ASP A 212 8.80 -3.45 5.65
C ASP A 212 7.56 -3.06 6.47
N PHE A 213 6.59 -2.43 5.82
CA PHE A 213 5.34 -2.02 6.45
C PHE A 213 4.39 -3.20 6.64
N ALA A 214 4.04 -3.95 5.59
CA ALA A 214 3.03 -5.02 5.67
C ALA A 214 3.36 -6.07 6.75
N ARG A 215 4.62 -6.52 6.84
CA ARG A 215 5.05 -7.51 7.84
C ARG A 215 4.93 -7.02 9.29
N ASN A 216 5.05 -5.72 9.53
CA ASN A 216 5.24 -5.17 10.87
C ASN A 216 4.13 -4.21 11.29
N ALA A 217 3.17 -3.92 10.40
CA ALA A 217 2.06 -3.03 10.63
C ALA A 217 1.12 -3.58 11.73
N HIS A 218 0.36 -2.67 12.34
CA HIS A 218 -0.81 -3.02 13.11
C HIS A 218 -1.93 -3.57 12.22
N LEU A 219 -2.09 -2.98 11.03
CA LEU A 219 -2.98 -3.46 9.97
C LEU A 219 -2.26 -3.32 8.62
N ALA A 220 -2.08 -4.45 7.93
CA ALA A 220 -1.55 -4.51 6.57
C ALA A 220 -2.70 -4.55 5.56
N ILE A 221 -2.89 -3.43 4.86
CA ILE A 221 -4.00 -3.20 3.95
C ILE A 221 -3.46 -3.11 2.52
N PHE A 222 -4.00 -3.92 1.62
CA PHE A 222 -3.72 -3.81 0.19
C PHE A 222 -4.96 -3.38 -0.58
N VAL A 223 -4.75 -2.43 -1.48
CA VAL A 223 -5.80 -1.84 -2.31
C VAL A 223 -5.47 -2.01 -3.79
N THR A 224 -6.47 -2.27 -4.61
CA THR A 224 -6.32 -2.27 -6.07
C THR A 224 -7.69 -2.19 -6.74
N LYS A 225 -7.74 -1.82 -8.03
CA LYS A 225 -8.98 -2.00 -8.80
C LYS A 225 -9.18 -3.48 -9.07
N SER A 226 -10.41 -3.99 -9.07
CA SER A 226 -10.66 -5.43 -9.24
C SER A 226 -10.36 -5.94 -10.65
N VAL A 227 -10.30 -5.05 -11.64
CA VAL A 227 -9.90 -5.34 -13.02
C VAL A 227 -8.93 -4.30 -13.59
N ALA A 228 -8.17 -4.72 -14.61
CA ALA A 228 -7.32 -3.86 -15.41
C ALA A 228 -7.56 -4.08 -16.91
N LYS A 229 -6.98 -3.20 -17.74
CA LYS A 229 -7.04 -3.27 -19.22
C LYS A 229 -8.48 -3.40 -19.75
N GLY A 230 -9.41 -2.60 -19.23
CA GLY A 230 -10.79 -2.59 -19.71
C GLY A 230 -11.59 -3.85 -19.37
N GLY A 231 -11.15 -4.64 -18.40
CA GLY A 231 -11.79 -5.89 -17.99
C GLY A 231 -11.05 -7.15 -18.45
N ASP A 232 -10.03 -7.02 -19.30
CA ASP A 232 -9.26 -8.16 -19.84
C ASP A 232 -8.41 -8.89 -18.78
N ILE A 233 -8.11 -8.21 -17.68
CA ILE A 233 -7.32 -8.72 -16.56
C ILE A 233 -8.13 -8.59 -15.28
N SER A 234 -8.21 -9.67 -14.50
CA SER A 234 -8.62 -9.62 -13.09
C SER A 234 -7.43 -9.36 -12.19
N SER A 235 -7.59 -8.49 -11.21
CA SER A 235 -6.62 -8.33 -10.12
C SER A 235 -6.85 -9.32 -8.97
N VAL A 236 -7.96 -10.08 -9.01
CA VAL A 236 -8.23 -11.21 -8.10
C VAL A 236 -8.10 -12.51 -8.88
N VAL A 237 -7.12 -13.35 -8.55
CA VAL A 237 -6.74 -14.53 -9.35
C VAL A 237 -6.81 -15.84 -8.56
N PRO A 238 -6.85 -17.02 -9.21
CA PRO A 238 -6.80 -18.30 -8.51
C PRO A 238 -5.53 -18.50 -7.67
N PHE A 239 -4.37 -18.09 -8.20
CA PHE A 239 -3.08 -18.06 -7.50
C PHE A 239 -2.21 -16.96 -8.11
N ALA A 240 -1.51 -16.19 -7.29
CA ALA A 240 -0.74 -15.07 -7.80
C ALA A 240 0.49 -15.58 -8.57
N SER A 241 0.82 -14.91 -9.68
CA SER A 241 1.93 -15.33 -10.55
C SER A 241 3.31 -15.04 -9.95
N HIS A 242 3.36 -14.18 -8.92
CA HIS A 242 4.51 -13.89 -8.09
C HIS A 242 4.03 -13.55 -6.67
N ILE A 243 4.83 -13.80 -5.64
CA ILE A 243 4.46 -13.56 -4.24
C ILE A 243 5.48 -12.61 -3.62
N ASP A 244 5.06 -11.36 -3.43
CA ASP A 244 5.82 -10.36 -2.65
C ASP A 244 5.41 -10.40 -1.18
N HIS A 245 4.12 -10.63 -0.92
CA HIS A 245 3.55 -10.72 0.42
C HIS A 245 2.75 -12.01 0.55
N ALA A 246 3.16 -12.87 1.47
CA ALA A 246 2.40 -14.07 1.78
C ALA A 246 1.14 -13.70 2.57
N GLU A 247 0.15 -14.61 2.60
CA GLU A 247 -1.10 -14.45 3.35
C GLU A 247 -0.90 -14.02 4.82
N HIS A 248 0.23 -14.38 5.43
CA HIS A 248 0.55 -14.02 6.82
C HIS A 248 0.81 -12.52 7.03
N ASP A 249 1.04 -11.77 5.97
CA ASP A 249 1.41 -10.36 5.97
C ASP A 249 0.29 -9.46 5.40
N VAL A 250 -0.91 -10.01 5.27
CA VAL A 250 -2.05 -9.37 4.62
C VAL A 250 -3.28 -9.52 5.51
N ASP A 251 -3.72 -8.42 6.10
CA ASP A 251 -4.88 -8.41 6.99
C ASP A 251 -6.16 -8.05 6.24
N ILE A 252 -6.09 -7.04 5.37
CA ILE A 252 -7.27 -6.45 4.70
C ILE A 252 -6.99 -6.29 3.20
N LEU A 253 -7.95 -6.68 2.37
CA LEU A 253 -7.95 -6.45 0.93
C LEU A 253 -9.13 -5.59 0.52
N VAL A 254 -8.90 -4.61 -0.35
CA VAL A 254 -9.95 -3.69 -0.81
C VAL A 254 -9.89 -3.51 -2.32
N THR A 255 -11.05 -3.62 -2.95
CA THR A 255 -11.29 -3.16 -4.32
C THR A 255 -12.50 -2.24 -4.37
N GLU A 256 -12.81 -1.67 -5.52
CA GLU A 256 -14.02 -0.88 -5.69
C GLU A 256 -15.31 -1.71 -5.46
N GLN A 257 -15.22 -3.04 -5.54
CA GLN A 257 -16.32 -3.97 -5.27
C GLN A 257 -16.66 -4.08 -3.77
N GLY A 258 -15.67 -3.89 -2.89
CA GLY A 258 -15.82 -4.10 -1.46
C GLY A 258 -14.50 -4.40 -0.74
N LEU A 259 -14.62 -4.80 0.53
CA LEU A 259 -13.50 -5.04 1.44
C LEU A 259 -13.60 -6.44 2.07
N ALA A 260 -12.50 -7.19 2.05
CA ALA A 260 -12.35 -8.47 2.72
C ALA A 260 -11.44 -8.31 3.95
N ASP A 261 -11.99 -8.56 5.14
CA ASP A 261 -11.25 -8.65 6.40
C ASP A 261 -10.80 -10.09 6.63
N LEU A 262 -9.49 -10.33 6.58
CA LEU A 262 -8.89 -11.67 6.61
C LEU A 262 -8.39 -12.07 8.00
N ARG A 263 -8.50 -11.17 8.99
CA ARG A 263 -7.96 -11.39 10.34
C ARG A 263 -8.61 -12.61 10.97
N GLY A 264 -7.79 -13.57 11.38
CA GLY A 264 -8.23 -14.80 12.05
C GLY A 264 -8.89 -15.84 11.13
N LEU A 265 -8.95 -15.61 9.82
CA LEU A 265 -9.54 -16.55 8.86
C LEU A 265 -8.51 -17.57 8.35
N ALA A 266 -8.94 -18.82 8.21
CA ALA A 266 -8.19 -19.88 7.52
C ALA A 266 -8.26 -19.71 5.99
N PRO A 267 -7.37 -20.35 5.19
CA PRO A 267 -7.30 -20.13 3.74
C PRO A 267 -8.63 -20.30 2.99
N ARG A 268 -9.46 -21.29 3.36
CA ARG A 268 -10.77 -21.49 2.72
C ARG A 268 -11.78 -20.39 3.06
N GLU A 269 -11.70 -19.83 4.26
CA GLU A 269 -12.56 -18.73 4.71
C GLU A 269 -12.12 -17.42 4.05
N ARG A 270 -10.80 -17.20 3.93
CA ARG A 270 -10.23 -16.09 3.15
C ARG A 270 -10.70 -16.13 1.70
N ALA A 271 -10.67 -17.30 1.05
CA ALA A 271 -11.16 -17.46 -0.31
C ALA A 271 -12.61 -17.02 -0.48
N ARG A 272 -13.50 -17.41 0.44
CA ARG A 272 -14.89 -16.91 0.41
C ARG A 272 -14.95 -15.40 0.62
N ALA A 273 -14.30 -14.87 1.65
CA ALA A 273 -14.30 -13.44 1.93
C ALA A 273 -13.80 -12.62 0.73
N ILE A 274 -12.72 -13.06 0.07
CA ILE A 274 -12.10 -12.37 -1.07
C ILE A 274 -12.98 -12.46 -2.33
N ILE A 275 -13.50 -13.65 -2.66
CA ILE A 275 -14.35 -13.83 -3.85
C ILE A 275 -15.66 -13.03 -3.70
N ASP A 276 -16.26 -13.07 -2.52
CA ASP A 276 -17.57 -12.45 -2.28
C ASP A 276 -17.48 -10.91 -2.24
N ASN A 277 -16.40 -10.35 -1.68
CA ASN A 277 -16.30 -8.92 -1.41
C ASN A 277 -15.39 -8.16 -2.38
N CYS A 278 -14.37 -8.79 -2.99
CA CYS A 278 -13.36 -8.06 -3.76
C CYS A 278 -13.32 -8.43 -5.25
N ALA A 279 -13.76 -9.62 -5.64
CA ALA A 279 -13.72 -10.04 -7.04
C ALA A 279 -14.77 -9.31 -7.89
N HIS A 280 -14.36 -8.89 -9.09
CA HIS A 280 -15.25 -8.29 -10.08
C HIS A 280 -16.34 -9.29 -10.51
N PRO A 281 -17.59 -8.85 -10.76
CA PRO A 281 -18.67 -9.72 -11.24
C PRO A 281 -18.30 -10.56 -12.48
N MET A 282 -17.47 -10.04 -13.38
CA MET A 282 -16.99 -10.77 -14.57
C MET A 282 -16.18 -12.03 -14.25
N TYR A 283 -15.52 -12.06 -13.09
CA TYR A 283 -14.56 -13.10 -12.71
C TYR A 283 -15.03 -13.94 -11.52
N ARG A 284 -16.04 -13.48 -10.77
CA ARG A 284 -16.52 -14.13 -9.54
C ARG A 284 -16.97 -15.57 -9.74
N ASP A 285 -17.75 -15.84 -10.79
CA ASP A 285 -18.24 -17.20 -11.08
C ASP A 285 -17.11 -18.15 -11.44
N ALA A 286 -16.12 -17.68 -12.21
CA ALA A 286 -14.95 -18.47 -12.57
C ALA A 286 -14.03 -18.75 -11.37
N LEU A 287 -13.89 -17.81 -10.43
CA LEU A 287 -13.18 -18.05 -9.16
C LEU A 287 -13.92 -19.06 -8.28
N ASN A 288 -15.25 -18.95 -8.19
CA ASN A 288 -16.08 -19.91 -7.44
C ASN A 288 -15.94 -21.33 -8.02
N ASP A 289 -16.03 -21.48 -9.35
CA ASP A 289 -15.81 -22.77 -10.02
C ASP A 289 -14.42 -23.34 -9.74
N TYR A 290 -13.35 -22.54 -9.88
CA TYR A 290 -12.00 -22.96 -9.54
C TYR A 290 -11.92 -23.43 -8.08
N PHE A 291 -12.42 -22.63 -7.14
CA PHE A 291 -12.32 -22.88 -5.71
C PHE A 291 -13.11 -24.12 -5.28
N ASP A 292 -14.33 -24.32 -5.79
CA ASP A 292 -15.17 -25.46 -5.47
C ASP A 292 -14.53 -26.77 -6.01
N ARG A 293 -14.04 -26.75 -7.26
CA ARG A 293 -13.32 -27.90 -7.84
C ARG A 293 -11.99 -28.18 -7.12
N ALA A 294 -11.28 -27.15 -6.69
CA ALA A 294 -10.09 -27.29 -5.86
C ALA A 294 -10.43 -27.91 -4.50
N CYS A 295 -11.47 -27.42 -3.83
CA CYS A 295 -11.95 -27.93 -2.54
C CYS A 295 -12.32 -29.42 -2.61
N ALA A 296 -12.92 -29.87 -3.72
CA ALA A 296 -13.25 -31.28 -3.94
C ALA A 296 -12.01 -32.20 -3.96
N LYS A 297 -10.82 -31.67 -4.24
CA LYS A 297 -9.54 -32.40 -4.13
C LYS A 297 -8.94 -32.40 -2.72
N GLY A 298 -9.52 -31.64 -1.78
CA GLY A 298 -9.06 -31.54 -0.40
C GLY A 298 -7.91 -30.55 -0.19
N GLY A 299 -7.25 -30.66 0.97
CA GLY A 299 -6.12 -29.80 1.37
C GLY A 299 -6.50 -28.59 2.22
N HIS A 300 -5.55 -28.09 3.01
CA HIS A 300 -5.74 -26.88 3.81
C HIS A 300 -5.93 -25.63 2.94
N THR A 301 -5.09 -25.52 1.90
CA THR A 301 -5.12 -24.47 0.85
C THR A 301 -5.36 -25.15 -0.50
N PRO A 302 -6.63 -25.28 -0.95
CA PRO A 302 -6.95 -26.10 -2.11
C PRO A 302 -6.45 -25.52 -3.43
N HIS A 303 -5.77 -26.31 -4.25
CA HIS A 303 -5.37 -25.87 -5.60
C HIS A 303 -5.62 -26.92 -6.66
N LEU A 304 -5.93 -26.45 -7.86
CA LEU A 304 -5.80 -27.21 -9.09
C LEU A 304 -4.49 -26.81 -9.75
N LEU A 305 -3.42 -27.58 -9.50
CA LEU A 305 -2.06 -27.23 -9.97
C LEU A 305 -1.96 -27.02 -11.49
N ARG A 306 -2.81 -27.69 -12.28
CA ARG A 306 -2.86 -27.51 -13.75
C ARG A 306 -3.51 -26.20 -14.20
N GLU A 307 -4.25 -25.54 -13.32
CA GLU A 307 -5.09 -24.39 -13.66
C GLU A 307 -4.73 -23.14 -12.85
N ALA A 308 -3.90 -23.27 -11.80
CA ALA A 308 -3.60 -22.20 -10.85
C ALA A 308 -3.06 -20.91 -11.51
N LEU A 309 -2.32 -21.05 -12.62
CA LEU A 309 -1.76 -19.94 -13.40
C LEU A 309 -2.38 -19.83 -14.81
N ALA A 310 -3.48 -20.55 -15.08
CA ALA A 310 -4.05 -20.60 -16.42
C ALA A 310 -4.57 -19.23 -16.88
N TRP A 311 -5.05 -18.39 -15.96
CA TRP A 311 -5.52 -17.04 -16.31
C TRP A 311 -4.38 -16.16 -16.83
N HIS A 312 -3.19 -16.26 -16.24
CA HIS A 312 -2.00 -15.56 -16.71
C HIS A 312 -1.59 -16.06 -18.10
N SER A 313 -1.52 -17.38 -18.30
CA SER A 313 -1.22 -17.95 -19.62
C SER A 313 -2.24 -17.54 -20.69
N ASN A 314 -3.53 -17.54 -20.35
CA ASN A 314 -4.60 -17.10 -21.25
C ASN A 314 -4.43 -15.63 -21.64
N PHE A 315 -4.10 -14.76 -20.70
CA PHE A 315 -3.86 -13.35 -21.00
C PHE A 315 -2.65 -13.16 -21.92
N GLU A 316 -1.56 -13.90 -21.71
CA GLU A 316 -0.39 -13.84 -22.59
C GLU A 316 -0.64 -14.36 -24.01
N GLU A 317 -1.46 -15.40 -24.15
CA GLU A 317 -1.74 -16.02 -25.45
C GLU A 317 -2.88 -15.34 -26.22
N TYR A 318 -3.94 -14.92 -25.52
CA TYR A 318 -5.20 -14.48 -26.11
C TYR A 318 -5.58 -13.04 -25.77
N GLY A 319 -4.84 -12.38 -24.89
CA GLY A 319 -5.12 -11.00 -24.47
C GLY A 319 -6.26 -10.86 -23.46
N HIS A 320 -6.83 -11.95 -22.94
CA HIS A 320 -7.90 -11.95 -21.93
C HIS A 320 -7.74 -13.14 -20.97
N MET A 321 -7.97 -12.95 -19.66
CA MET A 321 -7.77 -14.00 -18.65
C MET A 321 -8.77 -15.17 -18.71
N LEU A 322 -10.02 -14.89 -19.08
CA LEU A 322 -11.03 -15.93 -19.36
C LEU A 322 -11.07 -16.24 -20.85
N THR A 323 -11.03 -17.52 -21.23
CA THR A 323 -11.25 -17.96 -22.62
C THR A 323 -12.74 -18.21 -22.88
N ALA A 324 -13.15 -18.14 -24.15
CA ALA A 324 -14.55 -18.23 -24.58
C ALA A 324 -15.26 -19.55 -24.18
N GLU A 325 -14.54 -20.63 -23.86
CA GLU A 325 -15.16 -21.88 -23.39
C GLU A 325 -15.77 -21.78 -21.98
N VAL A 326 -15.33 -20.83 -21.15
CA VAL A 326 -15.91 -20.61 -19.81
C VAL A 326 -17.13 -19.67 -19.87
N ALA A 327 -17.14 -18.71 -20.79
CA ALA A 327 -18.22 -17.72 -20.93
C ALA A 327 -19.53 -18.30 -21.52
N VAL A 328 -19.47 -19.44 -22.20
CA VAL A 328 -20.65 -20.03 -22.88
C VAL A 328 -21.49 -20.94 -21.95
N LYS A 329 -20.99 -21.30 -20.77
CA LYS A 329 -21.79 -22.06 -19.78
C LYS A 329 -22.74 -21.18 -18.95
N THR A 330 -22.67 -19.87 -19.10
CA THR A 330 -23.46 -18.89 -18.33
C THR A 330 -24.43 -18.06 -19.19
N ALA A 331 -24.72 -18.51 -20.42
CA ALA A 331 -25.83 -18.02 -21.23
C ALA A 331 -27.01 -19.00 -21.24
#